data_AF-A0A0C9LUM3-F1
#
_entry.id   AF-A0A0C9LUM3-F1
#
_cell.length_a   1.000
_cell.length_b   1.000
_cell.length_c   1.000
_cell.angle_alpha   90.00
_cell.angle_beta   90.00
_cell.angle_gamma   90.00
#
_symmetry.space_group_name_H-M   'P 1'
#
loop_
_entity.id
_entity.type
_entity.pdbx_description
1 polymer ?
#
loop_
_entity_poly.entity_id
_entity_poly.type
_entity_poly.pdbx_seq_one_letter_code
_entity_poly.pdbx_strand_id
1 'polypeptide(L)'
;MDVVNRPLPRDFIKTKTNSAPILWIAKNCRATNGREKYIKKLMEYVDVHSYGDCLNNKPFPSDKSRTDLIAEYKFYLSIENSNCQDYATEKLYDTLALSAVPIVDGPASYAGYIPTNRSVIFMDAYPDPKDLADYIIYLHNNDTAYLEYLSFRQHAIDVAPKNRLEPEFISRWNDTMDFNQKSSYCSVCRGVLPWWSYKSDPNQKHTYHDPNEASIFLVDDTCETSGKWNYIENGSPYHPNWTPRPRDEFTRPNLTLPETPETTTKDTLSVIDQSQTDAQDTAYRVLVANVSFVALFFVFIVFLYRESKKP
;
A
#
# COMPACT_ATOMS: atom_id res chain seq x y z
N MET A 1 9.61 -5.89 10.64
CA MET A 1 10.23 -5.51 9.35
C MET A 1 11.25 -4.41 9.58
N ASP A 2 12.56 -4.67 9.40
CA ASP A 2 13.59 -3.63 9.63
C ASP A 2 13.58 -2.53 8.55
N VAL A 3 13.08 -2.83 7.35
CA VAL A 3 13.09 -1.88 6.21
C VAL A 3 12.40 -0.55 6.51
N VAL A 4 11.32 -0.55 7.30
CA VAL A 4 10.58 0.68 7.62
C VAL A 4 11.37 1.61 8.54
N ASN A 5 12.46 1.13 9.16
CA ASN A 5 13.35 1.92 10.00
C ASN A 5 14.63 2.33 9.27
N ARG A 6 14.81 1.91 8.01
CA ARG A 6 15.96 2.26 7.19
C ARG A 6 15.65 3.51 6.36
N PRO A 7 16.32 4.64 6.58
CA PRO A 7 16.14 5.83 5.75
C PRO A 7 16.51 5.56 4.28
N LEU A 8 16.01 6.39 3.36
CA LEU A 8 16.43 6.35 1.96
C LEU A 8 17.81 7.01 1.80
N PRO A 9 18.70 6.47 0.93
CA PRO A 9 19.94 7.14 0.56
C PRO A 9 19.69 8.54 -0.04
N ARG A 10 20.65 9.48 0.13
CA ARG A 10 20.51 10.86 -0.39
C ARG A 10 20.36 10.93 -1.90
N ASP A 11 20.96 10.00 -2.61
CA ASP A 11 20.95 9.86 -4.07
C ASP A 11 20.01 8.75 -4.56
N PHE A 12 19.06 8.33 -3.72
CA PHE A 12 18.13 7.23 -4.01
C PHE A 12 17.45 7.32 -5.38
N ILE A 13 17.02 8.51 -5.80
CA ILE A 13 16.40 8.68 -7.12
C ILE A 13 17.38 8.37 -8.26
N LYS A 14 18.67 8.70 -8.10
CA LYS A 14 19.70 8.43 -9.12
C LYS A 14 19.99 6.95 -9.29
N THR A 15 19.65 6.12 -8.30
CA THR A 15 19.79 4.66 -8.41
C THR A 15 18.66 4.03 -9.24
N LYS A 16 17.62 4.81 -9.57
CA LYS A 16 16.47 4.31 -10.34
C LYS A 16 16.72 4.40 -11.83
N THR A 17 16.30 3.37 -12.55
CA THR A 17 16.35 3.31 -14.01
C THR A 17 15.27 4.20 -14.62
N ASN A 18 15.61 4.84 -15.73
CA ASN A 18 14.68 5.57 -16.60
C ASN A 18 14.33 4.78 -17.87
N SER A 19 14.78 3.53 -17.98
CA SER A 19 14.55 2.71 -19.18
C SER A 19 13.11 2.23 -19.32
N ALA A 20 12.43 2.00 -18.20
CA ALA A 20 11.00 1.78 -18.09
C ALA A 20 10.54 2.08 -16.66
N PRO A 21 9.30 2.55 -16.46
CA PRO A 21 8.75 2.82 -15.14
C PRO A 21 8.48 1.54 -14.34
N ILE A 22 7.95 0.49 -14.98
CA ILE A 22 7.43 -0.70 -14.31
C ILE A 22 8.28 -1.93 -14.61
N LEU A 23 8.59 -2.69 -13.57
CA LEU A 23 9.16 -4.03 -13.65
C LEU A 23 8.11 -5.10 -13.33
N TRP A 24 8.11 -6.20 -14.07
CA TRP A 24 7.37 -7.41 -13.74
C TRP A 24 8.22 -8.64 -13.95
N ILE A 25 8.30 -9.51 -12.94
CA ILE A 25 9.05 -10.77 -13.01
C ILE A 25 8.12 -11.90 -12.61
N ALA A 26 7.75 -12.75 -13.57
CA ALA A 26 6.81 -13.84 -13.34
C ALA A 26 7.17 -15.11 -14.11
N LYS A 27 7.01 -16.26 -13.45
CA LYS A 27 7.13 -17.60 -14.05
C LYS A 27 5.79 -18.34 -14.18
N ASN A 28 4.85 -18.07 -13.27
CA ASN A 28 3.53 -18.66 -13.32
C ASN A 28 2.61 -17.85 -14.24
N CYS A 29 2.39 -18.33 -15.46
CA CYS A 29 1.54 -17.69 -16.48
C CYS A 29 0.13 -18.30 -16.55
N ARG A 30 -0.25 -19.04 -15.50
CA ARG A 30 -1.56 -19.67 -15.33
C ARG A 30 -2.22 -19.17 -14.04
N ALA A 31 -2.03 -17.88 -13.74
CA ALA A 31 -2.72 -17.22 -12.65
C ALA A 31 -4.24 -17.31 -12.88
N THR A 32 -4.99 -17.57 -11.82
CA THR A 32 -6.44 -17.77 -11.93
C THR A 32 -7.17 -16.45 -12.05
N ASN A 33 -6.60 -15.34 -11.58
CA ASN A 33 -7.22 -14.03 -11.63
C ASN A 33 -7.17 -13.34 -13.01
N GLY A 34 -6.37 -13.85 -13.95
CA GLY A 34 -6.23 -13.28 -15.29
C GLY A 34 -5.31 -12.05 -15.37
N ARG A 35 -4.42 -11.85 -14.37
CA ARG A 35 -3.49 -10.71 -14.34
C ARG A 35 -2.70 -10.52 -15.63
N GLU A 36 -2.34 -11.60 -16.31
CA GLU A 36 -1.55 -11.55 -17.55
C GLU A 36 -2.29 -10.79 -18.65
N LYS A 37 -3.63 -10.90 -18.70
CA LYS A 37 -4.46 -10.17 -19.66
C LYS A 37 -4.46 -8.68 -19.37
N TYR A 38 -4.64 -8.29 -18.11
CA TYR A 38 -4.58 -6.89 -17.71
C TYR A 38 -3.20 -6.29 -17.96
N ILE A 39 -2.13 -6.99 -17.57
CA ILE A 39 -0.75 -6.50 -17.75
C ILE A 39 -0.43 -6.37 -19.24
N LYS A 40 -0.83 -7.34 -20.07
CA LYS A 40 -0.66 -7.23 -21.52
C LYS A 40 -1.35 -5.99 -22.09
N LYS A 41 -2.53 -5.63 -21.57
CA LYS A 41 -3.24 -4.42 -21.98
C LYS A 41 -2.58 -3.15 -21.44
N LEU A 42 -2.10 -3.17 -20.20
CA LEU A 42 -1.34 -2.07 -19.58
C LEU A 42 -0.07 -1.74 -20.39
N MET A 43 0.61 -2.75 -20.91
CA MET A 43 1.80 -2.62 -21.77
C MET A 43 1.56 -1.84 -23.07
N GLU A 44 0.31 -1.65 -23.48
CA GLU A 44 -0.02 -0.81 -24.64
C GLU A 44 0.03 0.69 -24.31
N TYR A 45 -0.02 1.06 -23.02
CA TYR A 45 -0.12 2.44 -22.57
C TYR A 45 1.08 2.93 -21.76
N VAL A 46 1.86 2.01 -21.16
CA VAL A 46 3.07 2.33 -20.40
C VAL A 46 4.11 1.23 -20.56
N ASP A 47 5.38 1.61 -20.59
CA ASP A 47 6.49 0.64 -20.68
C ASP A 47 6.55 -0.24 -19.42
N VAL A 48 6.38 -1.54 -19.62
CA VAL A 48 6.61 -2.57 -18.60
C VAL A 48 7.73 -3.47 -19.08
N HIS A 49 8.84 -3.51 -18.35
CA HIS A 49 9.84 -4.53 -18.56
C HIS A 49 9.42 -5.81 -17.85
N SER A 50 9.18 -6.85 -18.64
CA SER A 50 8.73 -8.15 -18.21
C SER A 50 9.83 -9.18 -18.42
N TYR A 51 10.30 -9.77 -17.33
CA TYR A 51 11.27 -10.87 -17.32
C TYR A 51 10.63 -12.15 -16.78
N GLY A 52 11.24 -13.29 -17.08
CA GLY A 52 10.73 -14.62 -16.70
C GLY A 52 9.99 -15.28 -17.86
N ASP A 53 8.99 -16.08 -17.56
CA ASP A 53 8.31 -16.90 -18.57
C ASP A 53 7.06 -16.21 -19.14
N CYS A 54 6.48 -15.25 -18.41
CA CYS A 54 5.21 -14.62 -18.76
C CYS A 54 5.43 -13.29 -19.47
N LEU A 55 4.81 -13.08 -20.63
CA LEU A 55 4.95 -11.92 -21.55
C LEU A 55 6.39 -11.67 -22.05
N ASN A 56 7.40 -11.73 -21.17
CA ASN A 56 8.83 -11.89 -21.45
C ASN A 56 9.33 -11.03 -22.62
N ASN A 57 9.19 -9.71 -22.49
CA ASN A 57 9.69 -8.76 -23.49
C ASN A 57 11.14 -8.33 -23.24
N LYS A 58 11.77 -8.79 -22.15
CA LYS A 58 13.19 -8.58 -21.84
C LYS A 58 13.87 -9.88 -21.41
N PRO A 59 15.04 -10.21 -21.99
CA PRO A 59 15.82 -11.36 -21.52
C PRO A 59 16.38 -11.08 -20.13
N PHE A 60 16.40 -12.11 -19.27
CA PHE A 60 16.98 -11.98 -17.93
C PHE A 60 18.49 -11.69 -18.03
N PRO A 61 18.99 -10.58 -17.45
CA PRO A 61 20.41 -10.23 -17.49
C PRO A 61 21.25 -11.25 -16.72
N SER A 62 22.43 -11.60 -17.24
CA SER A 62 23.33 -12.59 -16.62
C SER A 62 24.05 -12.09 -15.37
N ASP A 63 24.15 -10.76 -15.22
CA ASP A 63 24.91 -10.07 -14.18
C ASP A 63 24.04 -9.49 -13.05
N LYS A 64 22.72 -9.66 -13.13
CA LYS A 64 21.79 -9.14 -12.11
C LYS A 64 20.89 -10.24 -11.56
N SER A 65 20.61 -10.18 -10.28
CA SER A 65 19.59 -11.00 -9.64
C SER A 65 18.20 -10.35 -9.77
N ARG A 66 17.15 -11.09 -9.37
CA ARG A 66 15.79 -10.55 -9.26
C ARG A 66 15.75 -9.33 -8.32
N THR A 67 16.48 -9.39 -7.20
CA THR A 67 16.48 -8.31 -6.21
C THR A 67 17.20 -7.07 -6.72
N ASP A 68 18.27 -7.24 -7.50
CA ASP A 68 18.96 -6.11 -8.13
C ASP A 68 18.03 -5.39 -9.12
N LEU A 69 17.31 -6.17 -9.94
CA LEU A 69 16.31 -5.61 -10.85
C LEU A 69 15.22 -4.85 -10.08
N ILE A 70 14.65 -5.41 -9.01
CA ILE A 70 13.61 -4.69 -8.26
C ILE A 70 14.13 -3.39 -7.65
N ALA A 71 15.36 -3.40 -7.11
CA ALA A 71 15.96 -2.22 -6.51
C ALA A 71 16.17 -1.08 -7.53
N GLU A 72 16.40 -1.40 -8.79
CA GLU A 72 16.62 -0.42 -9.86
C GLU A 72 15.34 0.24 -10.37
N TYR A 73 14.16 -0.37 -10.22
CA TYR A 73 12.93 0.20 -10.79
C TYR A 73 12.19 1.04 -9.75
N LYS A 74 11.42 2.02 -10.24
CA LYS A 74 10.52 2.81 -9.39
C LYS A 74 9.32 1.96 -8.97
N PHE A 75 8.73 1.22 -9.91
CA PHE A 75 7.54 0.41 -9.68
C PHE A 75 7.79 -1.06 -9.97
N TYR A 76 7.19 -1.94 -9.17
CA TYR A 76 7.16 -3.38 -9.41
C TYR A 76 5.72 -3.90 -9.34
N LEU A 77 5.33 -4.72 -10.31
CA LEU A 77 4.04 -5.41 -10.29
C LEU A 77 4.06 -6.55 -9.26
N SER A 78 3.66 -6.23 -8.03
CA SER A 78 3.50 -7.16 -6.90
C SER A 78 2.15 -7.88 -6.92
N ILE A 79 1.78 -8.43 -8.08
CA ILE A 79 0.45 -9.02 -8.29
C ILE A 79 0.47 -10.50 -7.99
N GLU A 80 -0.48 -10.96 -7.19
CA GLU A 80 -0.61 -12.36 -6.80
C GLU A 80 -1.25 -13.23 -7.88
N ASN A 81 -1.10 -14.55 -7.75
CA ASN A 81 -1.60 -15.49 -8.75
C ASN A 81 -3.12 -15.73 -8.62
N SER A 82 -3.70 -15.34 -7.50
CA SER A 82 -5.09 -15.52 -7.08
C SER A 82 -5.47 -14.38 -6.13
N ASN A 83 -6.76 -14.11 -5.96
CA ASN A 83 -7.26 -13.10 -5.03
C ASN A 83 -7.90 -13.80 -3.83
N CYS A 84 -7.11 -14.18 -2.83
CA CYS A 84 -7.57 -14.86 -1.62
C CYS A 84 -7.30 -14.00 -0.40
N GLN A 85 -8.06 -14.18 0.68
CA GLN A 85 -7.84 -13.45 1.91
C GLN A 85 -6.42 -13.67 2.43
N ASP A 86 -5.78 -12.61 2.91
CA ASP A 86 -4.45 -12.65 3.52
C ASP A 86 -3.31 -13.21 2.62
N TYR A 87 -3.58 -13.45 1.33
CA TYR A 87 -2.61 -13.97 0.36
C TYR A 87 -1.67 -12.86 -0.16
N ALA A 88 -0.83 -12.32 0.72
CA ALA A 88 0.26 -11.41 0.36
C ALA A 88 1.61 -12.13 0.54
N THR A 89 2.43 -12.15 -0.51
CA THR A 89 3.62 -13.01 -0.57
C THR A 89 4.94 -12.22 -0.65
N GLU A 90 6.04 -12.90 -1.02
CA GLU A 90 7.35 -12.30 -1.28
C GLU A 90 7.27 -11.14 -2.28
N LYS A 91 6.29 -11.15 -3.19
CA LYS A 91 6.13 -10.08 -4.20
C LYS A 91 5.93 -8.72 -3.56
N LEU A 92 5.10 -8.63 -2.52
CA LEU A 92 4.90 -7.39 -1.78
C LEU A 92 6.13 -7.09 -0.91
N TYR A 93 6.56 -8.09 -0.13
CA TYR A 93 7.62 -7.94 0.86
C TYR A 93 8.94 -7.49 0.22
N ASP A 94 9.39 -8.18 -0.83
CA ASP A 94 10.65 -7.86 -1.51
C ASP A 94 10.62 -6.46 -2.11
N THR A 95 9.47 -6.05 -2.64
CA THR A 95 9.33 -4.73 -3.28
C THR A 95 9.48 -3.61 -2.26
N LEU A 96 8.80 -3.73 -1.11
CA LEU A 96 8.97 -2.79 0.00
C LEU A 96 10.40 -2.82 0.55
N ALA A 97 10.98 -4.03 0.71
CA ALA A 97 12.34 -4.25 1.19
C ALA A 97 13.39 -3.53 0.32
N LEU A 98 13.19 -3.55 -1.00
CA LEU A 98 14.11 -3.04 -2.01
C LEU A 98 13.79 -1.60 -2.46
N SER A 99 12.94 -0.89 -1.71
CA SER A 99 12.59 0.51 -2.00
C SER A 99 12.00 0.73 -3.39
N ALA A 100 11.23 -0.21 -3.90
CA ALA A 100 10.36 0.02 -5.05
C ALA A 100 8.92 0.19 -4.55
N VAL A 101 8.09 0.88 -5.33
CA VAL A 101 6.67 1.06 -5.02
C VAL A 101 5.89 -0.12 -5.63
N PRO A 102 5.23 -0.95 -4.81
CA PRO A 102 4.47 -2.08 -5.31
C PRO A 102 3.15 -1.62 -5.93
N ILE A 103 2.88 -2.09 -7.15
CA ILE A 103 1.56 -2.06 -7.76
C ILE A 103 0.92 -3.43 -7.44
N VAL A 104 -0.15 -3.43 -6.66
CA VAL A 104 -0.69 -4.63 -6.01
C VAL A 104 -2.04 -5.05 -6.56
N ASP A 105 -2.25 -6.36 -6.62
CA ASP A 105 -3.55 -7.03 -6.66
C ASP A 105 -3.41 -8.41 -6.02
N GLY A 106 -4.43 -8.85 -5.30
CA GLY A 106 -4.42 -10.06 -4.48
C GLY A 106 -5.57 -10.05 -3.47
N PRO A 107 -5.31 -10.07 -2.15
CA PRO A 107 -6.37 -10.00 -1.13
C PRO A 107 -7.21 -8.73 -1.25
N ALA A 108 -8.47 -8.81 -0.81
CA ALA A 108 -9.37 -7.67 -0.69
C ALA A 108 -8.83 -6.59 0.28
N SER A 109 -7.97 -6.98 1.22
CA SER A 109 -7.33 -6.07 2.16
C SER A 109 -5.85 -6.41 2.33
N TYR A 110 -5.01 -5.37 2.28
CA TYR A 110 -3.58 -5.44 2.61
C TYR A 110 -3.29 -4.88 4.01
N ALA A 111 -4.34 -4.71 4.82
CA ALA A 111 -4.25 -4.14 6.14
C ALA A 111 -3.33 -4.99 7.04
N GLY A 112 -2.41 -4.31 7.72
CA GLY A 112 -1.33 -4.95 8.46
C GLY A 112 -0.17 -5.49 7.62
N TYR A 113 -0.24 -5.58 6.29
CA TYR A 113 0.88 -6.00 5.43
C TYR A 113 1.69 -4.81 4.89
N ILE A 114 1.07 -3.64 4.81
CA ILE A 114 1.65 -2.43 4.23
C ILE A 114 2.02 -1.40 5.31
N PRO A 115 3.17 -0.70 5.20
CA PRO A 115 3.59 0.29 6.18
C PRO A 115 2.60 1.43 6.39
N THR A 116 2.02 1.92 5.29
CA THR A 116 1.05 3.03 5.22
C THR A 116 0.04 2.75 4.11
N ASN A 117 -1.16 3.32 4.20
CA ASN A 117 -2.12 3.27 3.07
C ASN A 117 -1.53 3.86 1.77
N ARG A 118 -0.58 4.80 1.87
CA ARG A 118 0.19 5.37 0.77
C ARG A 118 1.58 4.74 0.66
N SER A 119 1.66 3.41 0.65
CA SER A 119 2.91 2.68 0.38
C SER A 119 2.80 1.69 -0.77
N VAL A 120 1.60 1.56 -1.35
CA VAL A 120 1.29 0.67 -2.47
C VAL A 120 0.32 1.37 -3.41
N ILE A 121 0.32 0.98 -4.69
CA ILE A 121 -0.67 1.42 -5.68
C ILE A 121 -1.61 0.25 -5.95
N PHE A 122 -2.91 0.44 -5.72
CA PHE A 122 -3.90 -0.61 -5.94
C PHE A 122 -4.32 -0.69 -7.40
N MET A 123 -4.09 -1.84 -8.06
CA MET A 123 -4.49 -2.02 -9.46
C MET A 123 -6.02 -1.97 -9.62
N ASP A 124 -6.76 -2.45 -8.63
CA ASP A 124 -8.23 -2.40 -8.59
C ASP A 124 -8.79 -0.99 -8.30
N ALA A 125 -7.95 0.03 -8.10
CA ALA A 125 -8.44 1.42 -8.18
C ALA A 125 -8.61 1.90 -9.64
N TYR A 126 -8.10 1.15 -10.62
CA TYR A 126 -8.03 1.55 -12.03
C TYR A 126 -8.61 0.46 -12.95
N PRO A 127 -9.94 0.42 -13.14
CA PRO A 127 -10.57 -0.52 -14.08
C PRO A 127 -10.09 -0.38 -15.52
N ASP A 128 -9.78 0.85 -15.96
CA ASP A 128 -9.14 1.09 -17.25
C ASP A 128 -7.60 1.03 -17.09
N PRO A 129 -6.90 0.10 -17.77
CA PRO A 129 -5.44 0.05 -17.74
C PRO A 129 -4.76 1.36 -18.16
N LYS A 130 -5.42 2.16 -19.01
CA LYS A 130 -4.91 3.47 -19.42
C LYS A 130 -4.87 4.44 -18.24
N ASP A 131 -5.86 4.42 -17.35
CA ASP A 131 -5.89 5.31 -16.19
C ASP A 131 -4.74 5.00 -15.21
N LEU A 132 -4.44 3.71 -15.01
CA LEU A 132 -3.27 3.28 -14.24
C LEU A 132 -1.98 3.70 -14.94
N ALA A 133 -1.86 3.47 -16.25
CA ALA A 133 -0.70 3.88 -17.03
C ALA A 133 -0.43 5.38 -16.92
N ASP A 134 -1.45 6.22 -17.11
CA ASP A 134 -1.36 7.68 -16.98
C ASP A 134 -0.88 8.07 -15.56
N TYR A 135 -1.32 7.34 -14.53
CA TYR A 135 -0.86 7.60 -13.15
C TYR A 135 0.59 7.23 -12.93
N ILE A 136 1.01 6.07 -13.43
CA ILE A 136 2.40 5.63 -13.32
C ILE A 136 3.33 6.57 -14.10
N ILE A 137 2.92 7.04 -15.28
CA ILE A 137 3.69 8.02 -16.06
C ILE A 137 3.82 9.34 -15.28
N TYR A 138 2.74 9.81 -14.65
CA TYR A 138 2.79 10.99 -13.77
C TYR A 138 3.81 10.82 -12.65
N LEU A 139 3.74 9.72 -11.89
CA LEU A 139 4.67 9.47 -10.79
C LEU A 139 6.10 9.23 -11.27
N HIS A 140 6.28 8.55 -12.41
CA HIS A 140 7.61 8.32 -12.98
C HIS A 140 8.33 9.61 -13.32
N ASN A 141 7.59 10.62 -13.80
CA ASN A 141 8.12 11.93 -14.18
C ASN A 141 8.12 12.96 -13.03
N ASN A 142 7.57 12.61 -11.86
CA ASN A 142 7.50 13.49 -10.69
C ASN A 142 8.10 12.80 -9.46
N ASP A 143 9.39 13.03 -9.23
CA ASP A 143 10.12 12.42 -8.11
C ASP A 143 9.52 12.78 -6.76
N THR A 144 9.00 14.00 -6.57
CA THR A 144 8.34 14.41 -5.34
C THR A 144 7.09 13.56 -5.09
N ALA A 145 6.21 13.43 -6.08
CA ALA A 145 5.01 12.62 -5.97
C ALA A 145 5.32 11.12 -5.80
N TYR A 146 6.35 10.61 -6.47
CA TYR A 146 6.83 9.24 -6.29
C TYR A 146 7.35 8.98 -4.86
N LEU A 147 8.13 9.91 -4.31
CA LEU A 147 8.73 9.76 -2.98
C LEU A 147 7.70 9.76 -1.85
N GLU A 148 6.50 10.32 -2.06
CA GLU A 148 5.39 10.23 -1.10
C GLU A 148 5.01 8.78 -0.76
N TYR A 149 5.13 7.86 -1.73
CA TYR A 149 4.91 6.42 -1.51
C TYR A 149 5.98 5.76 -0.62
N LEU A 150 7.10 6.44 -0.41
CA LEU A 150 8.22 6.00 0.43
C LEU A 150 8.41 6.91 1.64
N SER A 151 7.43 7.78 1.94
CA SER A 151 7.45 8.71 3.08
C SER A 151 7.67 8.02 4.43
N PHE A 152 7.18 6.78 4.57
CA PHE A 152 7.41 5.95 5.75
C PHE A 152 8.90 5.69 6.04
N ARG A 153 9.77 5.82 5.02
CA ARG A 153 11.23 5.72 5.14
C ARG A 153 11.92 7.08 5.18
N GLN A 154 11.38 8.09 4.48
CA GLN A 154 11.94 9.44 4.51
C GLN A 154 11.94 10.01 5.93
N HIS A 155 10.89 9.73 6.69
CA HIS A 155 10.73 10.17 8.08
C HIS A 155 11.20 9.13 9.10
N ALA A 156 11.94 8.10 8.70
CA ALA A 156 12.32 7.01 9.59
C ALA A 156 13.23 7.45 10.75
N ILE A 157 14.02 8.50 10.55
CA ILE A 157 14.93 9.07 11.55
C ILE A 157 14.17 10.03 12.49
N ASP A 158 13.26 10.83 11.94
CA ASP A 158 12.68 11.98 12.65
C ASP A 158 11.33 11.68 13.31
N VAL A 159 10.60 10.67 12.82
CA VAL A 159 9.24 10.34 13.28
C VAL A 159 9.19 8.91 13.82
N ALA A 160 8.73 8.77 15.06
CA ALA A 160 8.58 7.47 15.71
C ALA A 160 7.63 6.55 14.91
N PRO A 161 7.89 5.23 14.82
CA PRO A 161 7.06 4.28 14.05
C PRO A 161 5.55 4.43 14.29
N LYS A 162 5.13 4.55 15.56
CA LYS A 162 3.73 4.74 15.97
C LYS A 162 3.02 5.97 15.39
N ASN A 163 3.77 6.97 14.93
CA ASN A 163 3.26 8.22 14.38
C ASN A 163 3.35 8.28 12.85
N ARG A 164 3.91 7.25 12.19
CA ARG A 164 4.10 7.23 10.73
C ARG A 164 3.71 5.92 10.05
N LEU A 165 3.41 4.86 10.81
CA LEU A 165 3.02 3.55 10.29
C LEU A 165 1.61 3.19 10.74
N GLU A 166 0.92 2.35 9.97
CA GLU A 166 -0.41 1.86 10.33
C GLU A 166 -0.35 1.03 11.65
N PRO A 167 -1.32 1.19 12.56
CA PRO A 167 -1.37 0.43 13.80
C PRO A 167 -1.38 -1.09 13.58
N GLU A 168 -2.12 -1.56 12.57
CA GLU A 168 -2.22 -2.98 12.22
C GLU A 168 -0.89 -3.51 11.68
N PHE A 169 -0.12 -2.67 10.97
CA PHE A 169 1.22 -3.02 10.53
C PHE A 169 2.12 -3.17 11.75
N ILE A 170 2.15 -2.18 12.65
CA ILE A 170 2.95 -2.29 13.87
C ILE A 170 2.55 -3.54 14.66
N SER A 171 1.26 -3.76 14.87
CA SER A 171 0.76 -4.93 15.60
C SER A 171 1.18 -6.26 14.96
N ARG A 172 1.20 -6.34 13.63
CA ARG A 172 1.57 -7.56 12.91
C ARG A 172 3.09 -7.80 12.92
N TRP A 173 3.91 -6.75 12.92
CA TRP A 173 5.36 -6.84 12.68
C TRP A 173 6.25 -6.53 13.89
N ASN A 174 5.66 -6.19 15.05
CA ASN A 174 6.40 -5.89 16.29
C ASN A 174 6.85 -7.15 17.04
N ASP A 175 6.15 -8.29 16.87
CA ASP A 175 6.57 -9.57 17.43
C ASP A 175 7.45 -10.33 16.43
N THR A 176 8.75 -10.38 16.71
CA THR A 176 9.75 -11.06 15.85
C THR A 176 9.62 -12.59 15.88
N MET A 177 9.05 -13.14 16.95
CA MET A 177 8.85 -14.59 17.12
C MET A 177 7.64 -15.05 16.33
N ASP A 178 6.54 -14.30 16.40
CA ASP A 178 5.34 -14.48 15.59
C ASP A 178 5.62 -14.19 14.10
N PHE A 179 6.45 -13.18 13.80
CA PHE A 179 6.92 -12.91 12.44
C PHE A 179 7.66 -14.10 11.84
N ASN A 180 8.62 -14.73 12.54
CA ASN A 180 9.31 -15.90 12.00
C ASN A 180 8.34 -17.08 11.75
N GLN A 181 7.28 -17.19 12.56
CA GLN A 181 6.23 -18.19 12.37
C GLN A 181 5.23 -17.83 11.24
N LYS A 182 5.08 -16.55 10.88
CA LYS A 182 4.20 -16.00 9.82
C LYS A 182 4.91 -15.69 8.49
N SER A 183 6.23 -15.54 8.51
CA SER A 183 7.12 -15.21 7.40
C SER A 183 7.98 -16.38 6.97
N SER A 184 7.99 -17.48 7.73
CA SER A 184 8.46 -18.74 7.19
C SER A 184 7.66 -19.03 5.92
N TYR A 185 8.32 -19.53 4.87
CA TYR A 185 7.66 -20.04 3.67
C TYR A 185 6.42 -20.88 4.02
N CYS A 186 6.45 -21.59 5.16
CA CYS A 186 5.36 -22.41 5.70
C CYS A 186 4.03 -21.69 6.01
N SER A 187 4.02 -20.40 6.33
CA SER A 187 2.77 -19.66 6.61
C SER A 187 2.08 -19.25 5.31
N VAL A 188 2.86 -18.99 4.25
CA VAL A 188 2.40 -18.92 2.86
C VAL A 188 2.05 -20.32 2.34
N CYS A 189 2.77 -21.37 2.76
CA CYS A 189 2.49 -22.76 2.36
C CYS A 189 1.26 -23.37 3.05
N ARG A 190 0.81 -22.88 4.21
CA ARG A 190 -0.41 -23.39 4.87
C ARG A 190 -1.64 -23.28 3.94
N GLY A 191 -1.65 -22.33 3.00
CA GLY A 191 -2.62 -22.26 1.90
C GLY A 191 -2.13 -22.83 0.55
N VAL A 192 -0.84 -22.73 0.22
CA VAL A 192 -0.34 -22.97 -1.15
C VAL A 192 0.01 -24.43 -1.46
N LEU A 193 0.47 -25.23 -0.48
CA LEU A 193 0.90 -26.62 -0.72
C LEU A 193 -0.26 -27.57 -1.10
N PRO A 194 -1.43 -27.51 -0.42
CA PRO A 194 -2.62 -28.25 -0.83
C PRO A 194 -3.16 -27.77 -2.18
N TRP A 195 -3.12 -26.45 -2.44
CA TRP A 195 -3.64 -25.84 -3.67
C TRP A 195 -2.92 -26.31 -4.94
N TRP A 196 -1.59 -26.47 -4.89
CA TRP A 196 -0.80 -26.84 -6.07
C TRP A 196 -0.99 -28.30 -6.49
N SER A 197 -1.22 -29.19 -5.52
CA SER A 197 -1.50 -30.61 -5.75
C SER A 197 -2.97 -30.87 -6.11
N TYR A 198 -3.88 -29.95 -5.75
CA TYR A 198 -5.33 -30.06 -5.94
C TYR A 198 -5.79 -29.60 -7.34
N LYS A 199 -5.06 -28.69 -7.99
CA LYS A 199 -5.35 -28.21 -9.35
C LYS A 199 -5.32 -29.32 -10.43
N SER A 200 -4.86 -30.53 -10.10
CA SER A 200 -4.82 -31.67 -11.00
C SER A 200 -6.00 -32.65 -10.93
N ASP A 201 -6.95 -32.51 -9.99
CA ASP A 201 -8.11 -33.42 -9.89
C ASP A 201 -9.44 -32.69 -9.54
N PRO A 202 -10.42 -32.63 -10.47
CA PRO A 202 -11.73 -32.00 -10.25
C PRO A 202 -12.62 -32.68 -9.19
N ASN A 203 -12.30 -33.90 -8.73
CA ASN A 203 -13.20 -34.72 -7.90
C ASN A 203 -12.79 -34.81 -6.41
N GLN A 204 -11.71 -34.17 -5.99
CA GLN A 204 -11.21 -34.33 -4.62
C GLN A 204 -11.90 -33.38 -3.63
N LYS A 205 -12.33 -33.88 -2.46
CA LYS A 205 -13.00 -33.08 -1.40
C LYS A 205 -12.03 -32.12 -0.70
N HIS A 206 -12.58 -31.00 -0.23
CA HIS A 206 -11.91 -29.76 0.24
C HIS A 206 -11.09 -29.84 1.56
N THR A 207 -10.60 -31.02 1.97
CA THR A 207 -9.82 -31.15 3.22
C THR A 207 -8.61 -32.07 3.00
N TYR A 208 -7.41 -31.55 3.26
CA TYR A 208 -6.21 -32.39 3.35
C TYR A 208 -5.97 -32.73 4.83
N HIS A 209 -5.95 -34.03 5.13
CA HIS A 209 -5.67 -34.54 6.47
C HIS A 209 -4.21 -35.01 6.52
N ASP A 210 -3.41 -34.41 7.39
CA ASP A 210 -2.07 -34.91 7.69
C ASP A 210 -2.18 -36.25 8.43
N PRO A 211 -1.57 -37.33 7.92
CA PRO A 211 -1.63 -38.64 8.57
C PRO A 211 -0.85 -38.71 9.90
N ASN A 212 0.00 -37.73 10.24
CA ASN A 212 0.88 -37.77 11.42
C ASN A 212 0.68 -36.65 12.45
N GLU A 213 -0.13 -35.62 12.21
CA GLU A 213 -0.50 -34.62 13.23
C GLU A 213 -1.93 -34.12 13.04
N ALA A 214 -2.59 -33.74 14.14
CA ALA A 214 -4.01 -33.35 14.26
C ALA A 214 -4.42 -32.05 13.51
N SER A 215 -3.67 -31.66 12.47
CA SER A 215 -3.90 -30.43 11.71
C SER A 215 -4.69 -30.74 10.43
N ILE A 216 -5.93 -30.25 10.37
CA ILE A 216 -6.72 -30.23 9.12
C ILE A 216 -6.16 -29.07 8.28
N PHE A 217 -5.55 -29.37 7.13
CA PHE A 217 -5.25 -28.34 6.15
C PHE A 217 -6.55 -28.01 5.43
N LEU A 218 -7.10 -26.84 5.74
CA LEU A 218 -8.27 -26.29 5.09
C LEU A 218 -7.90 -25.85 3.67
N VAL A 219 -8.69 -26.26 2.68
CA VAL A 219 -8.66 -25.58 1.39
C VAL A 219 -9.12 -24.15 1.63
N ASP A 220 -8.31 -23.18 1.19
CA ASP A 220 -8.67 -21.77 1.26
C ASP A 220 -9.88 -21.49 0.37
N ASP A 221 -11.04 -21.33 1.01
CA ASP A 221 -12.32 -21.03 0.37
C ASP A 221 -12.59 -19.52 0.28
N THR A 222 -11.63 -18.69 0.70
CA THR A 222 -11.71 -17.23 0.63
C THR A 222 -11.29 -16.67 -0.73
N CYS A 223 -10.76 -17.52 -1.61
CA CYS A 223 -10.34 -17.12 -2.94
C CYS A 223 -11.54 -16.68 -3.80
N GLU A 224 -11.45 -15.49 -4.38
CA GLU A 224 -12.36 -15.04 -5.43
C GLU A 224 -12.33 -16.02 -6.61
N THR A 225 -13.46 -16.09 -7.33
CA THR A 225 -13.57 -16.88 -8.55
C THR A 225 -12.53 -16.44 -9.58
N SER A 226 -12.01 -17.40 -10.35
CA SER A 226 -11.06 -17.11 -11.42
C SER A 226 -11.59 -16.06 -12.39
N GLY A 227 -10.72 -15.18 -12.86
CA GLY A 227 -11.02 -14.25 -13.93
C GLY A 227 -11.40 -12.84 -13.51
N LYS A 228 -11.02 -12.38 -12.31
CA LYS A 228 -11.16 -10.98 -11.87
C LYS A 228 -10.82 -9.96 -12.97
N TRP A 229 -9.78 -10.23 -13.76
CA TRP A 229 -9.29 -9.36 -14.83
C TRP A 229 -9.69 -9.78 -16.26
N ASN A 230 -10.55 -10.80 -16.41
CA ASN A 230 -10.99 -11.26 -17.73
C ASN A 230 -11.86 -10.23 -18.47
N TYR A 231 -12.50 -9.30 -17.75
CA TYR A 231 -13.31 -8.24 -18.37
C TYR A 231 -12.51 -7.37 -19.35
N ILE A 232 -11.17 -7.37 -19.26
CA ILE A 232 -10.29 -6.67 -20.20
C ILE A 232 -10.48 -7.15 -21.65
N GLU A 233 -10.85 -8.42 -21.84
CA GLU A 233 -11.13 -8.98 -23.17
C GLU A 233 -12.42 -8.44 -23.80
N ASN A 234 -13.34 -7.87 -23.00
CA ASN A 234 -14.57 -7.27 -23.50
C ASN A 234 -14.32 -5.93 -24.21
N GLY A 235 -13.13 -5.34 -24.05
CA GLY A 235 -12.77 -4.06 -24.63
C GLY A 235 -13.32 -2.85 -23.86
N SER A 236 -12.97 -1.65 -24.33
CA SER A 236 -13.44 -0.38 -23.76
C SER A 236 -14.86 -0.07 -24.24
N PRO A 237 -15.79 0.40 -23.38
CA PRO A 237 -15.60 0.69 -21.96
C PRO A 237 -15.47 -0.56 -21.08
N TYR A 238 -14.50 -0.54 -20.18
CA TYR A 238 -14.25 -1.67 -19.28
C TYR A 238 -15.23 -1.68 -18.11
N HIS A 239 -15.89 -2.82 -17.92
CA HIS A 239 -16.91 -3.00 -16.89
C HIS A 239 -16.54 -4.17 -15.95
N PRO A 240 -15.79 -3.91 -14.86
CA PRO A 240 -15.55 -4.93 -13.85
C PRO A 240 -16.84 -5.29 -13.12
N ASN A 241 -16.92 -6.51 -12.60
CA ASN A 241 -18.02 -6.99 -11.75
C ASN A 241 -17.83 -6.66 -10.26
N TRP A 242 -16.76 -5.96 -9.92
CA TRP A 242 -16.38 -5.57 -8.58
C TRP A 242 -16.33 -4.04 -8.49
N THR A 243 -16.50 -3.50 -7.28
CA THR A 243 -16.52 -2.04 -7.06
C THR A 243 -15.10 -1.49 -7.01
N PRO A 244 -14.74 -0.53 -7.88
CA PRO A 244 -13.43 0.14 -7.86
C PRO A 244 -13.08 0.73 -6.50
N ARG A 245 -11.84 0.54 -6.07
CA ARG A 245 -11.32 1.32 -4.95
C ARG A 245 -11.24 2.80 -5.33
N PRO A 246 -11.30 3.72 -4.36
CA PRO A 246 -10.92 5.10 -4.60
C PRO A 246 -9.51 5.18 -5.22
N ARG A 247 -9.33 6.08 -6.19
CA ARG A 247 -8.02 6.31 -6.80
C ARG A 247 -7.07 6.93 -5.78
N ASP A 248 -5.77 6.73 -5.99
CA ASP A 248 -4.73 7.38 -5.21
C ASP A 248 -4.59 8.86 -5.62
N GLU A 249 -5.57 9.68 -5.23
CA GLU A 249 -5.65 11.10 -5.60
C GLU A 249 -4.69 11.99 -4.83
N PHE A 250 -4.00 11.42 -3.84
CA PHE A 250 -3.13 12.11 -2.90
C PHE A 250 -2.07 13.04 -3.49
N THR A 251 -1.72 12.87 -4.77
CA THR A 251 -0.64 13.61 -5.43
C THR A 251 -1.00 14.18 -6.79
N ARG A 252 -2.20 13.93 -7.36
CA ARG A 252 -2.58 14.58 -8.62
C ARG A 252 -3.11 15.97 -8.30
N PRO A 253 -2.44 17.08 -8.66
CA PRO A 253 -3.16 18.36 -8.74
C PRO A 253 -4.32 18.14 -9.70
N ASN A 254 -5.56 18.41 -9.26
CA ASN A 254 -6.81 18.15 -9.99
C ASN A 254 -6.61 18.28 -11.51
N LEU A 255 -6.47 17.14 -12.20
CA LEU A 255 -6.74 17.07 -13.62
C LEU A 255 -8.23 17.29 -13.70
N THR A 256 -8.64 18.52 -13.97
CA THR A 256 -10.02 18.87 -14.30
C THR A 256 -10.49 17.89 -15.37
N LEU A 257 -11.38 16.99 -14.97
CA LEU A 257 -12.23 16.28 -15.91
C LEU A 257 -12.91 17.35 -16.77
N PRO A 258 -13.08 17.16 -18.09
CA PRO A 258 -13.83 18.11 -18.89
C PRO A 258 -15.22 18.24 -18.27
N GLU A 259 -15.55 19.47 -17.85
CA GLU A 259 -16.84 19.82 -17.27
C GLU A 259 -17.93 19.38 -18.26
N THR A 260 -18.75 18.41 -17.84
CA THR A 260 -20.05 18.21 -18.47
C THR A 260 -20.84 19.51 -18.32
N PRO A 261 -21.49 20.02 -19.38
CA PRO A 261 -22.19 21.29 -19.31
C PRO A 261 -23.40 21.15 -18.36
N GLU A 262 -23.28 21.71 -17.16
CA GLU A 262 -24.40 21.83 -16.24
C GLU A 262 -25.42 22.82 -16.81
N THR A 263 -26.65 22.33 -16.89
CA THR A 263 -27.81 23.11 -17.30
C THR A 263 -28.09 24.14 -16.22
N THR A 264 -28.12 25.39 -16.63
CA THR A 264 -28.34 26.56 -15.79
C THR A 264 -29.76 26.54 -15.22
N THR A 265 -29.88 26.36 -13.90
CA THR A 265 -31.00 26.93 -13.14
C THR A 265 -30.43 27.84 -12.08
N LYS A 266 -30.56 29.15 -12.34
CA LYS A 266 -30.36 30.21 -11.36
C LYS A 266 -31.34 29.99 -10.23
N ASP A 267 -30.84 29.84 -9.02
CA ASP A 267 -31.54 30.33 -7.83
C ASP A 267 -30.56 31.07 -6.93
N THR A 268 -30.83 32.36 -6.84
CA THR A 268 -30.24 33.37 -5.95
C THR A 268 -30.39 32.97 -4.49
N LEU A 269 -29.29 32.95 -3.73
CA LEU A 269 -29.28 33.34 -2.32
C LEU A 269 -27.89 33.78 -1.87
N SER A 270 -27.90 34.70 -0.93
CA SER A 270 -26.98 35.80 -0.72
C SER A 270 -25.70 35.49 0.06
N VAL A 271 -24.65 36.23 -0.32
CA VAL A 271 -23.45 36.62 0.42
C VAL A 271 -23.66 36.71 1.94
N ILE A 272 -22.81 36.02 2.73
CA ILE A 272 -22.22 36.56 3.95
C ILE A 272 -20.75 36.12 4.00
N ASP A 273 -19.88 37.13 3.96
CA ASP A 273 -18.45 37.10 4.25
C ASP A 273 -18.26 37.08 5.78
N GLN A 274 -17.47 36.13 6.30
CA GLN A 274 -16.91 36.22 7.64
C GLN A 274 -15.58 35.44 7.69
N SER A 275 -14.51 36.16 7.39
CA SER A 275 -13.16 35.84 7.82
C SER A 275 -12.87 36.47 9.18
N GLN A 276 -12.01 35.80 9.95
CA GLN A 276 -11.29 36.28 11.15
C GLN A 276 -12.06 36.43 12.48
N THR A 277 -12.14 35.36 13.27
CA THR A 277 -11.98 35.38 14.74
C THR A 277 -11.78 33.96 15.26
N ASP A 278 -10.55 33.50 15.43
CA ASP A 278 -10.30 32.25 16.22
C ASP A 278 -8.90 32.21 16.86
N ALA A 279 -7.92 32.97 16.35
CA ALA A 279 -6.56 32.96 16.91
C ALA A 279 -6.41 33.76 18.24
N GLN A 280 -7.36 34.62 18.59
CA GLN A 280 -7.24 35.54 19.74
C GLN A 280 -7.82 34.98 21.04
N ASP A 281 -8.74 34.01 20.98
CA ASP A 281 -9.39 33.43 22.17
C ASP A 281 -8.52 32.35 22.85
N THR A 282 -7.70 31.62 22.08
CA THR A 282 -6.83 30.57 22.64
C THR A 282 -5.66 31.16 23.45
N ALA A 283 -5.08 32.27 23.02
CA ALA A 283 -3.97 32.93 23.72
C ALA A 283 -4.42 33.54 25.06
N TYR A 284 -5.63 34.11 25.13
CA TYR A 284 -6.18 34.65 26.37
C TYR A 284 -6.46 33.55 27.40
N ARG A 285 -7.00 32.41 26.96
CA ARG A 285 -7.26 31.24 27.83
C ARG A 285 -5.99 30.64 28.44
N VAL A 286 -4.89 30.57 27.68
CA VAL A 286 -3.59 30.06 28.19
C VAL A 286 -2.95 31.05 29.18
N LEU A 287 -3.11 32.35 28.98
CA LEU A 287 -2.55 33.36 29.88
C LEU A 287 -3.24 33.36 31.26
N VAL A 288 -4.57 33.26 31.29
CA VAL A 288 -5.35 33.26 32.54
C VAL A 288 -5.09 31.99 33.37
N ALA A 289 -4.96 30.82 32.73
CA ALA A 289 -4.69 29.57 33.43
C ALA A 289 -3.33 29.57 34.17
N ASN A 290 -2.29 30.19 33.58
CA ASN A 290 -0.96 30.25 34.18
C ASN A 290 -0.91 31.21 35.40
N VAL A 291 -1.65 32.32 35.36
CA VAL A 291 -1.71 33.26 36.49
C VAL A 291 -2.42 32.64 37.69
N SER A 292 -3.48 31.86 37.48
CA SER A 292 -4.16 31.14 38.57
C SER A 292 -3.28 30.07 39.22
N PHE A 293 -2.44 29.39 38.44
CA PHE A 293 -1.55 28.34 38.97
C PHE A 293 -0.43 28.92 39.85
N VAL A 294 0.15 30.06 39.45
CA VAL A 294 1.17 30.76 40.23
C VAL A 294 0.59 31.30 41.54
N ALA A 295 -0.62 31.85 41.52
CA ALA A 295 -1.28 32.34 42.74
C ALA A 295 -1.55 31.21 43.76
N LEU A 296 -2.01 30.04 43.30
CA LEU A 296 -2.23 28.88 44.17
C LEU A 296 -0.92 28.35 44.76
N PHE A 297 0.17 28.36 43.99
CA PHE A 297 1.49 27.93 44.45
C PHE A 297 2.05 28.86 45.55
N PHE A 298 1.86 30.18 45.40
CA PHE A 298 2.26 31.13 46.44
C PHE A 298 1.43 31.00 47.72
N VAL A 299 0.12 30.76 47.62
CA VAL A 299 -0.73 30.51 48.81
C VAL A 299 -0.28 29.23 49.53
N PHE A 300 0.06 28.17 48.79
CA PHE A 300 0.54 26.91 49.37
C PHE A 300 1.89 27.07 50.08
N ILE A 301 2.84 27.81 49.48
CA ILE A 301 4.14 28.11 50.11
C ILE A 301 3.96 28.93 51.39
N VAL A 302 3.10 29.95 51.38
CA VAL A 302 2.82 30.77 52.58
C VAL A 302 2.16 29.93 53.68
N PHE A 303 1.28 28.99 53.33
CA PHE A 303 0.65 28.08 54.28
C PHE A 303 1.68 27.14 54.93
N LEU A 304 2.56 26.51 54.14
CA LEU A 304 3.64 25.66 54.64
C LEU A 304 4.63 26.43 55.52
N TYR A 305 4.94 27.67 55.16
CA TYR A 305 5.83 28.53 55.95
C TYR A 305 5.21 28.95 57.30
N ARG A 306 3.89 29.11 57.38
CA ARG A 306 3.19 29.41 58.65
C ARG A 306 3.08 28.20 59.58
N GLU A 307 2.89 27.00 59.05
CA GLU A 307 2.88 25.76 59.86
C GLU A 307 4.27 25.44 60.43
N SER A 308 5.34 25.74 59.68
CA SER A 308 6.74 25.55 60.13
C SER A 308 7.18 26.47 61.29
N LYS A 309 6.42 27.52 61.64
CA LYS A 309 6.79 28.53 62.65
C LYS A 309 5.88 28.56 63.88
N LYS A 310 5.03 27.55 64.08
CA LYS A 310 4.38 27.35 65.38
C LYS A 310 5.39 26.66 66.33
N PRO A 311 5.67 27.23 67.52
CA PRO A 311 6.61 26.66 68.47
C PRO A 311 6.15 25.35 69.10
#